data_AF-A0A1I6MAW2-F1
#
_entry.id   AF-A0A1I6MAW2-F1
#
_cell.length_a   1.000
_cell.length_b   1.000
_cell.length_c   1.000
_cell.angle_alpha   90.00
_cell.angle_beta   90.00
_cell.angle_gamma   90.00
#
_symmetry.space_group_name_H-M   'P 1'
#
loop_
_entity.id
_entity.type
_entity.pdbx_description
1 polymer ?
#
loop_
_entity_poly.entity_id
_entity_poly.type
_entity_poly.pdbx_seq_one_letter_code
_entity_poly.pdbx_strand_id
1 'polypeptide(L)'
;MGMITGLMGFLFGDGRNVVADTVTVFRENAENGAVREADARSQSLSQFAAEFQHQRRGVFDRFVDGVNRLPRPVLALGTIWLFTEAMRKPEEFAEAMVGLAAIPEPLWWLMGAVVSFYFGARHQAKAHEFQNRLTAIVAQSASPASSKADNPALEEWRARNAD
;
A
#
# COMPACT_ATOMS: atom_id res chain seq x y z
N MET A 1 57.64 -40.81 -31.34
CA MET A 1 57.30 -39.47 -30.83
C MET A 1 56.14 -38.90 -31.62
N GLY A 2 54.96 -38.74 -31.02
CA GLY A 2 54.17 -37.53 -31.25
C GLY A 2 52.77 -37.61 -31.87
N MET A 3 52.43 -38.58 -32.73
CA MET A 3 51.17 -38.46 -33.51
C MET A 3 49.96 -39.16 -32.86
N ILE A 4 50.17 -40.36 -32.26
CA ILE A 4 49.07 -41.12 -31.64
C ILE A 4 48.67 -40.54 -30.28
N THR A 5 49.62 -39.97 -29.54
CA THR A 5 49.37 -39.29 -28.26
C THR A 5 48.60 -37.97 -28.46
N GLY A 6 48.83 -37.25 -29.57
CA GLY A 6 48.09 -36.04 -29.91
C GLY A 6 46.63 -36.29 -30.30
N LEU A 7 46.36 -37.41 -31.00
CA LEU A 7 44.99 -37.78 -31.39
C LEU A 7 44.17 -38.25 -30.17
N MET A 8 44.79 -38.96 -29.23
CA MET A 8 44.18 -39.34 -27.95
C MET A 8 43.96 -38.13 -27.03
N GLY A 9 44.88 -37.16 -27.02
CA GLY A 9 44.69 -35.89 -26.31
C GLY A 9 43.57 -35.03 -26.87
N PHE A 10 43.32 -35.07 -28.19
CA PHE A 10 42.21 -34.35 -28.81
C PHE A 10 40.85 -35.01 -28.53
N LEU A 11 40.80 -36.35 -28.47
CA LEU A 11 39.57 -37.11 -28.21
C LEU A 11 39.21 -37.20 -26.72
N PHE A 12 40.20 -37.17 -25.82
CA PHE A 12 39.99 -37.36 -24.38
C PHE A 12 40.41 -36.18 -23.50
N GLY A 13 41.00 -35.12 -24.07
CA GLY A 13 41.71 -34.09 -23.32
C GLY A 13 40.91 -32.87 -22.90
N ASP A 14 39.59 -32.83 -23.09
CA ASP A 14 38.78 -31.70 -22.58
C ASP A 14 37.32 -32.07 -22.26
N GLY A 15 37.11 -33.33 -21.86
CA GLY A 15 35.76 -33.87 -21.59
C GLY A 15 35.18 -33.54 -20.23
N ARG A 16 35.87 -32.74 -19.38
CA ARG A 16 35.40 -32.50 -18.00
C ARG A 16 34.40 -31.35 -17.88
N ASN A 17 34.39 -30.41 -18.83
CA ASN A 17 33.41 -29.31 -18.84
C ASN A 17 32.19 -29.60 -19.73
N VAL A 18 32.37 -30.34 -20.83
CA VAL A 18 31.28 -30.61 -21.79
C VAL A 18 30.24 -31.61 -21.24
N VAL A 19 30.66 -32.52 -20.35
CA VAL A 19 29.73 -33.44 -19.67
C VAL A 19 28.89 -32.70 -18.62
N ALA A 20 29.43 -31.68 -17.96
CA ALA A 20 28.66 -30.81 -17.06
C ALA A 20 27.59 -30.01 -17.83
N ASP A 21 27.93 -29.51 -19.02
CA ASP A 21 27.01 -28.79 -19.91
C ASP A 21 25.97 -29.69 -20.60
N THR A 22 26.21 -31.00 -20.72
CA THR A 22 25.26 -31.92 -21.38
C THR A 22 24.34 -32.63 -20.37
N VAL A 23 24.74 -32.80 -19.11
CA VAL A 23 23.89 -33.41 -18.06
C VAL A 23 22.79 -32.45 -17.60
N THR A 24 23.00 -31.13 -17.70
CA THR A 24 21.95 -30.11 -17.47
C THR A 24 20.85 -30.12 -18.54
N VAL A 25 21.10 -30.73 -19.71
CA VAL A 25 20.12 -30.86 -20.80
C VAL A 25 19.15 -32.03 -20.58
N PHE A 26 19.55 -33.08 -19.84
CA PHE A 26 18.70 -34.24 -19.54
C PHE A 26 18.15 -34.28 -18.12
N ARG A 27 18.65 -33.43 -17.22
CA ARG A 27 18.14 -33.28 -15.86
C ARG A 27 18.06 -31.80 -15.56
N GLU A 28 16.82 -31.31 -15.45
CA GLU A 28 16.54 -29.94 -15.04
C GLU A 28 17.37 -29.62 -13.80
N ASN A 29 18.20 -28.59 -13.91
CA ASN A 29 19.01 -28.12 -12.81
C ASN A 29 18.04 -27.66 -11.71
N ALA A 30 17.94 -28.42 -10.62
CA ALA A 30 16.89 -28.26 -9.60
C ALA A 30 16.83 -26.82 -9.07
N GLU A 31 17.97 -26.13 -9.04
CA GLU A 31 18.09 -24.72 -8.69
C GLU A 31 17.42 -23.79 -9.74
N ASN A 32 17.67 -24.00 -11.03
CA ASN A 32 17.00 -23.22 -12.10
C ASN A 32 15.49 -23.52 -12.20
N GLY A 33 15.05 -24.69 -11.74
CA GLY A 33 13.62 -25.01 -11.56
C GLY A 33 13.03 -24.25 -10.39
N ALA A 34 13.69 -24.29 -9.23
CA ALA A 34 13.29 -23.58 -8.01
C ALA A 34 13.25 -22.05 -8.19
N VAL A 35 14.22 -21.47 -8.92
CA VAL A 35 14.24 -20.03 -9.25
C VAL A 35 13.04 -19.66 -10.14
N ARG A 36 12.75 -20.45 -11.17
CA ARG A 36 11.58 -20.20 -12.04
C ARG A 36 10.26 -20.32 -11.30
N GLU A 37 10.14 -21.28 -10.39
CA GLU A 37 8.95 -21.46 -9.56
C GLU A 37 8.79 -20.30 -8.56
N ALA A 38 9.89 -19.84 -7.94
CA ALA A 38 9.92 -18.68 -7.07
C ALA A 38 9.55 -17.38 -7.83
N ASP A 39 10.03 -17.21 -9.06
CA ASP A 39 9.69 -16.08 -9.92
C ASP A 39 8.24 -16.10 -10.38
N ALA A 40 7.72 -17.26 -10.79
CA ALA A 40 6.31 -17.40 -11.12
C ALA A 40 5.41 -17.09 -9.91
N ARG A 41 5.84 -17.51 -8.70
CA ARG A 41 5.14 -17.22 -7.45
C ARG A 41 5.22 -15.74 -7.06
N SER A 42 6.37 -15.09 -7.23
CA SER A 42 6.52 -13.65 -6.95
C SER A 42 5.71 -12.79 -7.92
N GLN A 43 5.67 -13.16 -9.20
CA GLN A 43 4.85 -12.50 -10.22
C GLN A 43 3.36 -12.66 -9.95
N SER A 44 2.88 -13.86 -9.61
CA SER A 44 1.47 -14.07 -9.27
C SER A 44 1.06 -13.29 -8.02
N LEU A 45 1.92 -13.20 -7.00
CA LEU A 45 1.68 -12.38 -5.80
C LEU A 45 1.67 -10.87 -6.11
N SER A 46 2.57 -10.39 -6.97
CA SER A 46 2.60 -8.97 -7.36
C SER A 46 1.39 -8.58 -8.20
N GLN A 47 0.94 -9.46 -9.10
CA GLN A 47 -0.31 -9.28 -9.85
C GLN A 47 -1.52 -9.28 -8.91
N PHE A 48 -1.61 -10.25 -7.99
CA PHE A 48 -2.68 -10.29 -6.99
C PHE A 48 -2.71 -9.01 -6.14
N ALA A 49 -1.55 -8.51 -5.72
CA ALA A 49 -1.45 -7.25 -4.98
C ALA A 49 -1.92 -6.05 -5.82
N ALA A 50 -1.55 -5.99 -7.11
CA ALA A 50 -1.96 -4.91 -8.02
C ALA A 50 -3.48 -4.89 -8.28
N GLU A 51 -4.11 -6.06 -8.35
CA GLU A 51 -5.56 -6.19 -8.52
C GLU A 51 -6.33 -5.80 -7.25
N PHE A 52 -5.84 -6.15 -6.06
CA PHE A 52 -6.48 -5.79 -4.79
C PHE A 52 -6.25 -4.34 -4.34
N GLN A 53 -5.23 -3.64 -4.87
CA GLN A 53 -5.03 -2.22 -4.55
C GLN A 53 -6.12 -1.30 -5.10
N HIS A 54 -6.80 -1.70 -6.18
CA HIS A 54 -7.81 -0.88 -6.83
C HIS A 54 -9.21 -1.25 -6.32
N GLN A 55 -9.52 -0.83 -5.09
CA GLN A 55 -10.89 -0.93 -4.59
C GLN A 55 -11.81 -0.05 -5.44
N ARG A 56 -12.48 -0.66 -6.42
CA ARG A 56 -13.47 0.00 -7.30
C ARG A 56 -14.68 0.43 -6.47
N ARG A 57 -14.58 1.60 -5.83
CA ARG A 57 -15.70 2.23 -5.12
C ARG A 57 -16.82 2.51 -6.12
N GLY A 58 -18.02 2.02 -5.80
CA GLY A 58 -19.19 2.21 -6.65
C GLY A 58 -19.60 3.70 -6.74
N VAL A 59 -20.44 4.04 -7.72
CA VAL A 59 -21.08 5.36 -7.78
C VAL A 59 -21.93 5.64 -6.53
N PHE A 60 -22.59 4.61 -5.99
CA PHE A 60 -23.35 4.68 -4.75
C PHE A 60 -22.44 5.00 -3.55
N ASP A 61 -21.32 4.30 -3.40
CA ASP A 61 -20.36 4.56 -2.32
C ASP A 61 -19.84 5.99 -2.36
N ARG A 62 -19.54 6.52 -3.56
CA ARG A 62 -19.10 7.91 -3.74
C ARG A 62 -20.18 8.92 -3.37
N PHE A 63 -21.44 8.63 -3.70
CA PHE A 63 -22.57 9.47 -3.31
C PHE A 63 -22.73 9.50 -1.79
N VAL A 64 -22.76 8.32 -1.14
CA VAL A 64 -22.86 8.21 0.31
C VAL A 64 -21.68 8.88 1.01
N ASP A 65 -20.46 8.70 0.48
CA ASP A 65 -19.26 9.40 0.96
C ASP A 65 -19.39 10.92 0.81
N GLY A 66 -20.00 11.39 -0.28
CA GLY A 66 -20.32 12.80 -0.51
C GLY A 66 -21.26 13.33 0.55
N VAL A 67 -22.41 12.67 0.75
CA VAL A 67 -23.41 13.05 1.76
C VAL A 67 -22.79 13.09 3.17
N ASN A 68 -21.98 12.10 3.53
CA ASN A 68 -21.28 12.07 4.82
C ASN A 68 -20.20 13.14 4.99
N ARG A 69 -19.81 13.84 3.91
CA ARG A 69 -18.86 14.96 3.93
C ARG A 69 -19.55 16.32 3.87
N LEU A 70 -20.83 16.39 3.50
CA LEU A 70 -21.62 17.62 3.46
C LEU A 70 -21.76 18.37 4.80
N PRO A 71 -21.75 17.73 5.98
CA PRO A 71 -21.95 18.47 7.24
C PRO A 71 -20.97 19.63 7.43
N ARG A 72 -19.69 19.44 7.08
CA ARG A 72 -18.66 20.50 7.21
C ARG A 72 -18.96 21.74 6.33
N PRO A 73 -19.13 21.62 5.00
CA PRO A 73 -19.46 22.76 4.17
C PRO A 73 -20.83 23.36 4.49
N VAL A 74 -21.83 22.56 4.87
CA VAL A 74 -23.14 23.07 5.29
C VAL A 74 -23.02 23.93 6.54
N LEU A 75 -22.24 23.52 7.54
CA LEU A 75 -22.01 24.34 8.74
C LEU A 75 -21.31 25.65 8.40
N ALA A 76 -20.26 25.60 7.57
CA ALA A 76 -19.51 26.81 7.20
C ALA A 76 -20.34 27.80 6.36
N LEU A 77 -21.07 27.30 5.36
CA LEU A 77 -21.94 28.15 4.53
C LEU A 77 -23.17 28.60 5.32
N GLY A 78 -23.70 27.76 6.19
CA GLY A 78 -24.83 28.07 7.05
C GLY A 78 -24.53 29.18 8.05
N THR A 79 -23.33 29.22 8.64
CA THR A 79 -22.95 30.33 9.53
C THR A 79 -22.82 31.65 8.78
N ILE A 80 -22.18 31.65 7.61
CA ILE A 80 -22.10 32.84 6.74
C ILE A 80 -23.50 33.30 6.32
N TRP A 81 -24.38 32.36 6.01
CA TRP A 81 -25.77 32.63 5.67
C TRP A 81 -26.53 33.27 6.83
N LEU A 82 -26.36 32.78 8.07
CA LEU A 82 -26.99 33.37 9.26
C LEU A 82 -26.61 34.84 9.43
N PHE A 83 -25.32 35.19 9.26
CA PHE A 83 -24.88 36.60 9.31
C PHE A 83 -25.48 37.43 8.17
N THR A 84 -25.60 36.84 6.98
CA THR A 84 -26.20 37.51 5.83
C THR A 84 -27.69 37.80 6.09
N GLU A 85 -28.43 36.84 6.64
CA GLU A 85 -29.85 37.00 6.94
C GLU A 85 -30.09 38.01 8.06
N ALA A 86 -29.23 38.01 9.09
CA ALA A 86 -29.27 39.00 10.16
C ALA A 86 -29.10 40.45 9.62
N MET A 87 -28.29 40.65 8.58
CA MET A 87 -28.11 41.96 7.94
C MET A 87 -29.21 42.30 6.94
N ARG A 88 -29.71 41.30 6.20
CA ARG A 88 -30.70 41.48 5.14
C ARG A 88 -32.10 41.72 5.69
N LYS A 89 -32.45 41.01 6.77
CA LYS A 89 -33.80 40.96 7.36
C LYS A 89 -33.75 40.85 8.89
N PRO A 90 -33.40 41.94 9.59
CA PRO A 90 -33.17 41.91 11.02
C PRO A 90 -34.43 41.56 11.85
N GLU A 91 -35.61 41.99 11.40
CA GLU A 91 -36.89 41.72 12.10
C GLU A 91 -37.24 40.23 12.09
N GLU A 92 -37.24 39.59 10.91
CA GLU A 92 -37.49 38.14 10.76
C GLU A 92 -36.43 37.31 11.53
N PHE A 93 -35.17 37.77 11.52
CA PHE A 93 -34.10 37.11 12.28
C PHE A 93 -34.33 37.20 13.80
N ALA A 94 -34.78 38.35 14.31
CA ALA A 94 -35.07 38.52 15.73
C ALA A 94 -36.21 37.61 16.20
N GLU A 95 -37.27 37.45 15.40
CA GLU A 95 -38.36 36.51 15.69
C GLU A 95 -37.86 35.06 15.73
N ALA A 96 -37.00 34.67 14.79
CA ALA A 96 -36.38 33.34 14.79
C ALA A 96 -35.53 33.09 16.06
N MET A 97 -34.86 34.12 16.58
CA MET A 97 -34.07 34.02 17.82
C MET A 97 -34.93 33.82 19.06
N VAL A 98 -36.18 34.33 19.09
CA VAL A 98 -37.15 34.01 20.16
C VAL A 98 -37.48 32.51 20.15
N GLY A 99 -37.70 31.95 18.96
CA GLY A 99 -37.91 30.51 18.79
C GLY A 99 -36.70 29.69 19.25
N LEU A 100 -35.48 30.14 18.93
CA LEU A 100 -34.24 29.49 19.35
C LEU A 100 -34.07 29.52 20.88
N ALA A 101 -34.42 30.63 21.52
CA ALA A 101 -34.37 30.78 22.98
C ALA A 101 -35.41 29.91 23.71
N ALA A 102 -36.52 29.57 23.04
CA ALA A 102 -37.54 28.68 23.58
C ALA A 102 -37.14 27.19 23.56
N ILE A 103 -36.05 26.83 22.87
CA ILE A 103 -35.58 25.43 22.81
C ILE A 103 -35.11 24.98 24.21
N PRO A 104 -35.68 23.90 24.77
CA PRO A 104 -35.26 23.38 26.07
C PRO A 104 -33.79 22.99 26.14
N GLU A 105 -33.13 23.29 27.26
CA GLU A 105 -31.73 22.92 27.53
C GLU A 105 -31.41 21.44 27.24
N PRO A 106 -32.26 20.44 27.59
CA PRO A 106 -31.98 19.04 27.28
C PRO A 106 -31.82 18.73 25.79
N LEU A 107 -32.50 19.46 24.90
CA LEU A 107 -32.36 19.26 23.46
C LEU A 107 -30.99 19.74 22.95
N TRP A 108 -30.43 20.79 23.56
CA TRP A 108 -29.07 21.23 23.26
C TRP A 108 -28.04 20.17 23.65
N TRP A 109 -28.20 19.56 24.82
CA TRP A 109 -27.37 18.43 25.26
C TRP A 109 -27.50 17.23 24.32
N LEU A 110 -28.72 16.88 23.91
CA LEU A 110 -28.96 15.79 22.98
C LEU A 110 -28.30 16.03 21.63
N MET A 111 -28.46 17.23 21.07
CA MET A 111 -27.80 17.61 19.81
C MET A 111 -26.27 17.53 19.94
N GLY A 112 -25.71 18.09 21.01
CA GLY A 112 -24.27 18.02 21.29
C GLY A 112 -23.76 16.57 21.39
N ALA A 113 -24.50 15.70 22.09
CA ALA A 113 -24.16 14.28 22.23
C ALA A 113 -24.18 13.54 20.88
N VAL A 114 -25.24 13.70 20.08
CA VAL A 114 -25.37 13.03 18.77
C VAL A 114 -24.29 13.49 17.79
N VAL A 115 -24.04 14.80 17.72
CA VAL A 115 -22.99 15.38 16.86
C VAL A 115 -21.61 14.90 17.31
N SER A 116 -21.31 14.96 18.62
CA SER A 116 -20.04 14.49 19.17
C SER A 116 -19.81 13.01 18.92
N PHE A 117 -20.85 12.18 19.04
CA PHE A 117 -20.76 10.75 18.75
C PHE A 117 -20.47 10.49 17.27
N TYR A 118 -21.21 11.14 16.35
CA TYR A 118 -21.01 10.99 14.90
C TYR A 118 -19.59 11.40 14.48
N PHE A 119 -19.16 12.60 14.86
CA PHE A 119 -17.85 13.11 14.48
C PHE A 119 -16.72 12.42 15.26
N GLY A 120 -16.95 12.04 16.52
CA GLY A 120 -16.01 11.27 17.34
C GLY A 120 -15.70 9.90 16.72
N ALA A 121 -16.73 9.14 16.36
CA ALA A 121 -16.57 7.84 15.69
C ALA A 121 -15.89 7.98 14.32
N ARG A 122 -16.25 9.00 13.54
CA ARG A 122 -15.61 9.27 12.24
C ARG A 122 -14.15 9.69 12.37
N HIS A 123 -13.79 10.42 13.43
CA HIS A 123 -12.39 10.77 13.71
C HIS A 123 -11.58 9.53 14.12
N GLN A 124 -12.15 8.65 14.95
CA GLN A 124 -11.53 7.38 15.33
C GLN A 124 -11.28 6.48 14.12
N ALA A 125 -12.27 6.34 13.21
CA ALA A 125 -12.10 5.57 11.98
C ALA A 125 -10.94 6.07 11.11
N LYS A 126 -10.78 7.39 10.97
CA LYS A 126 -9.63 7.97 10.25
C LYS A 126 -8.29 7.75 10.95
N ALA A 127 -8.27 7.77 12.28
CA ALA A 127 -7.06 7.49 13.05
C ALA A 127 -6.59 6.04 12.82
N HIS A 128 -7.53 5.09 12.78
CA HIS A 128 -7.22 3.69 12.43
C HIS A 128 -6.73 3.54 10.99
N GLU A 129 -7.34 4.21 10.02
CA GLU A 129 -6.82 4.20 8.64
C GLU A 129 -5.39 4.74 8.55
N PHE A 130 -5.06 5.79 9.31
CA PHE A 130 -3.71 6.36 9.35
C PHE A 130 -2.69 5.39 9.95
N GLN A 131 -3.03 4.76 11.09
CA GLN A 131 -2.21 3.73 11.71
C GLN A 131 -1.95 2.57 10.74
N ASN A 132 -2.99 2.07 10.06
CA ASN A 132 -2.86 0.99 9.08
C ASN A 132 -1.95 1.37 7.91
N ARG A 133 -2.04 2.62 7.41
CA ARG A 133 -1.14 3.12 6.36
C ARG A 133 0.31 3.20 6.83
N LEU A 134 0.56 3.67 8.06
CA LEU A 134 1.91 3.69 8.63
C LEU A 134 2.47 2.27 8.75
N THR A 135 1.69 1.30 9.23
CA THR A 135 2.10 -0.10 9.29
C THR A 135 2.42 -0.66 7.90
N ALA A 136 1.61 -0.34 6.89
CA ALA A 136 1.86 -0.76 5.51
C ALA A 136 3.15 -0.16 4.93
N ILE A 137 3.42 1.14 5.18
CA ILE A 137 4.66 1.81 4.75
C ILE A 137 5.87 1.17 5.44
N VAL A 138 5.79 0.93 6.75
CA VAL A 138 6.86 0.27 7.51
C VAL A 138 7.10 -1.15 6.98
N ALA A 139 6.05 -1.93 6.73
CA ALA A 139 6.15 -3.27 6.17
C ALA A 139 6.77 -3.28 4.75
N GLN A 140 6.44 -2.30 3.91
CA GLN A 140 7.08 -2.13 2.59
C GLN A 140 8.54 -1.70 2.71
N SER A 141 8.90 -0.85 3.68
CA SER A 141 10.29 -0.47 3.93
C SER A 141 11.11 -1.60 4.59
N ALA A 142 10.44 -2.50 5.29
CA ALA A 142 11.02 -3.70 5.90
C ALA A 142 10.99 -4.92 4.97
N SER A 143 10.46 -4.80 3.74
CA SER A 143 10.71 -5.81 2.72
C SER A 143 12.22 -5.96 2.60
N PRO A 144 12.77 -7.15 2.88
CA PRO A 144 14.18 -7.36 2.72
C PRO A 144 14.44 -7.21 1.23
N ALA A 145 15.06 -6.10 0.83
CA ALA A 145 16.06 -6.20 -0.20
C ALA A 145 16.88 -7.44 0.16
N SER A 146 17.08 -8.30 -0.82
CA SER A 146 17.96 -9.47 -0.83
C SER A 146 19.43 -9.08 -0.50
N SER A 147 19.67 -8.30 0.56
CA SER A 147 20.93 -7.62 0.84
C SER A 147 21.74 -8.32 1.92
N LYS A 148 21.38 -9.56 2.27
CA LYS A 148 22.13 -10.38 3.23
C LYS A 148 22.09 -11.89 2.94
N ALA A 149 21.60 -12.28 1.76
CA ALA A 149 22.08 -13.54 1.19
C ALA A 149 23.50 -13.24 0.73
N ASP A 150 24.46 -14.06 1.16
CA ASP A 150 25.86 -14.06 0.74
C ASP A 150 25.98 -13.54 -0.69
N ASN A 151 26.54 -12.34 -0.86
CA ASN A 151 26.85 -11.82 -2.18
C ASN A 151 28.28 -12.27 -2.48
N PRO A 152 28.49 -13.42 -3.15
CA PRO A 152 29.82 -13.97 -3.39
C PRO A 152 30.70 -12.99 -4.18
N ALA A 153 30.11 -12.15 -5.03
CA ALA A 153 30.86 -11.12 -5.76
C ALA A 153 31.40 -10.01 -4.85
N LEU A 154 30.71 -9.69 -3.76
CA LEU A 154 31.15 -8.71 -2.77
C LEU A 154 32.27 -9.28 -1.88
N GLU A 155 32.21 -10.57 -1.54
CA GLU A 155 33.26 -11.28 -0.81
C GLU A 155 34.53 -11.42 -1.65
N GLU A 156 34.37 -11.78 -2.93
CA GLU A 156 35.48 -11.91 -3.87
C GLU A 156 36.15 -10.55 -4.18
N TRP A 157 35.38 -9.45 -4.22
CA TRP A 157 35.95 -8.11 -4.33
C TRP A 157 36.72 -7.70 -3.07
N ARG A 158 36.20 -7.99 -1.87
CA ARG A 158 36.92 -7.71 -0.61
C ARG A 158 38.20 -8.54 -0.50
N ALA A 159 38.17 -9.81 -0.90
CA ALA A 159 39.35 -10.68 -0.91
C ALA A 159 40.44 -10.19 -1.87
N ARG A 160 40.06 -9.58 -3.01
CA ARG A 160 40.99 -9.01 -4.00
C ARG A 160 41.57 -7.64 -3.63
N ASN A 161 40.95 -6.90 -2.71
CA ASN A 161 41.36 -5.54 -2.31
C ASN A 161 41.86 -5.47 -0.85
N ALA A 162 42.19 -6.62 -0.25
CA ALA A 162 42.68 -6.72 1.14
C ALA A 162 44.22 -6.77 1.27
N ASP A 163 44.94 -6.51 0.18
CA ASP A 163 46.39 -6.27 0.15
C ASP A 163 46.68 -4.80 -0.20
#